data_AF-A0A7V4HGL0-F1
#
_entry.id   AF-A0A7V4HGL0-F1
#
_cell.length_a   1.000
_cell.length_b   1.000
_cell.length_c   1.000
_cell.angle_alpha   90.00
_cell.angle_beta   90.00
_cell.angle_gamma   90.00
#
_symmetry.space_group_name_H-M   'P 1'
#
loop_
_entity.id
_entity.type
_entity.pdbx_description
1 polymer ?
#
loop_
_entity_poly.entity_id
_entity_poly.type
_entity_poly.pdbx_seq_one_letter_code
_entity_poly.pdbx_strand_id
1 'polypeptide(L)' 'MARHGKKYRAIKEKAPKEPVELEQAIEFIKQNAAAKFDETMELGIRLGVDTSKSDQTVRGTVSLPHGTGKKVRVVVFAT' A
#
# COMPACT_ATOMS: atom_id res chain seq x y z
N MET A 1 -1.64 -20.65 -17.59
CA MET A 1 -2.52 -19.46 -17.64
C MET A 1 -1.69 -18.21 -17.39
N ALA A 2 -1.95 -17.13 -18.14
CA ALA A 2 -1.31 -15.84 -17.87
C ALA A 2 -1.74 -15.32 -16.49
N ARG A 3 -0.82 -15.33 -15.51
CA ARG A 3 -1.08 -14.91 -14.11
C ARG A 3 -1.58 -13.47 -13.94
N HIS A 4 -1.39 -12.59 -14.94
CA HIS A 4 -1.75 -11.18 -14.89
C HIS A 4 -2.31 -10.67 -16.22
N GLY A 5 -3.29 -9.78 -16.15
CA GLY A 5 -3.96 -9.16 -17.30
C GLY A 5 -3.10 -8.15 -18.08
N LYS A 6 -3.56 -7.74 -19.27
CA LYS A 6 -2.81 -6.88 -20.20
C LYS A 6 -2.44 -5.51 -19.60
N LYS A 7 -3.37 -4.87 -18.90
CA LYS A 7 -3.15 -3.56 -18.24
C LYS A 7 -2.03 -3.62 -17.20
N TYR A 8 -2.01 -4.66 -16.38
CA TYR A 8 -0.98 -4.86 -15.36
C TYR A 8 0.42 -4.98 -15.97
N ARG A 9 0.55 -5.75 -17.06
CA ARG A 9 1.83 -5.93 -17.75
C ARG A 9 2.36 -4.62 -18.33
N ALA A 10 1.49 -3.84 -18.97
CA ALA A 10 1.86 -2.55 -19.56
C ALA A 10 2.36 -1.55 -18.51
N ILE A 11 1.77 -1.54 -17.30
CA ILE A 11 2.21 -0.68 -16.20
C ILE A 11 3.53 -1.19 -15.61
N LYS A 12 3.66 -2.52 -15.45
CA LYS A 12 4.89 -3.14 -14.92
C LYS A 12 6.11 -2.87 -15.80
N GLU A 13 5.95 -2.79 -17.12
CA GLU A 13 7.04 -2.44 -18.03
C GLU A 13 7.51 -0.99 -17.89
N LYS A 14 6.61 -0.08 -17.50
CA LYS A 14 6.92 1.34 -17.26
C LYS A 14 7.42 1.62 -15.85
N ALA A 15 7.30 0.65 -14.94
CA ALA A 15 7.70 0.83 -13.55
C ALA A 15 9.22 1.01 -13.44
N PRO A 16 9.71 1.96 -12.62
CA PRO A 16 11.13 2.14 -12.39
C PRO A 16 11.73 0.86 -11.78
N LYS A 17 12.91 0.47 -12.30
CA LYS A 17 13.66 -0.71 -11.80
C LYS A 17 14.62 -0.34 -10.67
N GLU A 18 15.03 0.92 -10.63
CA GLU A 18 15.91 1.48 -9.61
C GLU A 18 15.10 2.11 -8.48
N PRO A 19 15.68 2.27 -7.28
CA PRO A 19 15.05 3.02 -6.20
C PRO A 19 14.76 4.45 -6.65
N VAL A 20 13.53 4.90 -6.42
CA VAL A 20 13.08 6.26 -6.72
C VAL A 20 12.70 6.98 -5.44
N GLU A 21 12.75 8.30 -5.49
CA GLU A 21 12.24 9.15 -4.42
C GLU A 21 10.73 8.95 -4.22
N LEU A 22 10.28 9.16 -2.97
CA LEU A 22 8.89 8.90 -2.59
C LEU A 22 7.90 9.73 -3.41
N GLU A 23 8.22 10.99 -3.70
CA GLU A 23 7.37 11.90 -4.48
C GLU A 23 7.16 11.38 -5.91
N GLN A 24 8.24 10.95 -6.56
CA GLN A 24 8.21 10.39 -7.91
C GLN A 24 7.41 9.08 -7.95
N ALA A 25 7.55 8.24 -6.91
CA ALA A 25 6.77 7.01 -6.78
C ALA A 25 5.26 7.30 -6.66
N ILE A 26 4.87 8.30 -5.85
CA ILE A 26 3.46 8.68 -5.68
C ILE A 26 2.88 9.23 -6.98
N GLU A 27 3.62 10.07 -7.69
CA GLU A 27 3.19 10.62 -8.97
C GLU A 27 3.00 9.52 -10.03
N PHE A 28 3.95 8.58 -10.13
CA PHE A 28 3.84 7.44 -11.02
C PHE A 28 2.59 6.59 -10.76
N ILE A 29 2.29 6.31 -9.48
CA ILE A 29 1.12 5.49 -9.11
C ILE A 29 -0.18 6.20 -9.49
N LYS A 30 -0.30 7.51 -9.24
CA LYS A 30 -1.49 8.29 -9.61
C LYS A 30 -1.71 8.34 -11.12
N GLN A 31 -0.65 8.47 -11.92
CA GLN A 31 -0.74 8.53 -13.38
C GLN A 31 -1.09 7.18 -14.03
N ASN A 32 -0.78 6.06 -13.35
CA ASN A 32 -0.98 4.71 -13.88
C ASN A 32 -2.15 3.95 -13.23
N ALA A 33 -3.07 4.66 -12.55
CA ALA A 33 -4.28 4.07 -12.01
C ALA A 33 -5.10 3.37 -13.12
N ALA A 34 -5.31 2.07 -12.99
CA ALA A 34 -5.85 1.22 -14.06
C ALA A 34 -7.31 0.84 -13.83
N ALA A 35 -7.74 0.88 -12.57
CA ALA A 35 -9.09 0.63 -12.13
C ALA A 35 -9.99 1.85 -12.37
N LYS A 36 -11.30 1.60 -12.40
CA LYS A 36 -12.34 2.64 -12.54
C LYS A 36 -12.83 3.17 -11.19
N PHE A 37 -12.27 2.67 -10.09
CA PHE A 37 -12.65 3.01 -8.71
C PHE A 37 -11.44 3.57 -7.97
N ASP A 38 -11.66 4.11 -6.78
CA ASP A 38 -10.61 4.69 -5.94
C ASP A 38 -9.68 3.60 -5.40
N GLU A 39 -8.45 3.55 -5.92
CA GLU A 39 -7.46 2.52 -5.61
C GLU A 39 -6.85 2.76 -4.22
N THR A 40 -6.59 1.69 -3.47
CA THR A 40 -5.89 1.77 -2.19
C THR A 40 -4.39 1.66 -2.42
N MET A 41 -3.61 2.62 -1.93
CA MET A 41 -2.15 2.55 -1.93
C MET A 41 -1.67 1.76 -0.71
N GLU A 42 -0.79 0.80 -0.93
CA GLU A 42 -0.14 0.01 0.13
C GLU A 42 1.38 0.23 0.09
N LEU A 43 2.00 0.24 1.27
CA LEU A 43 3.45 0.36 1.42
C LEU A 43 3.98 -0.92 2.08
N GLY A 44 4.81 -1.67 1.35
CA GLY A 44 5.51 -2.83 1.89
C GLY A 44 6.86 -2.44 2.45
N ILE A 45 7.07 -2.64 3.76
CA ILE A 45 8.37 -2.42 4.41
C ILE A 45 8.95 -3.78 4.77
N ARG A 46 10.14 -4.11 4.25
CA ARG A 46 10.87 -5.30 4.68
C ARG A 46 11.59 -5.00 5.98
N LEU A 47 11.00 -5.44 7.08
CA LEU A 47 11.66 -5.42 8.40
C LEU A 47 12.64 -6.60 8.45
N GLY A 48 13.92 -6.33 8.72
CA GLY A 48 14.98 -7.35 8.83
C GLY A 48 14.90 -8.21 10.09
N VAL A 49 13.67 -8.51 10.52
CA VAL A 49 13.30 -9.19 11.76
C VAL A 49 13.20 -10.70 11.50
N ASP A 50 13.73 -11.50 12.43
CA ASP A 50 13.51 -12.94 12.43
C ASP A 50 12.21 -13.26 13.18
N THR A 51 11.16 -13.58 12.43
CA THR A 51 9.82 -13.89 12.98
C THR A 51 9.78 -15.18 13.81
N SER A 52 10.86 -15.97 13.81
CA SER A 52 10.97 -17.20 14.63
C SER A 52 11.27 -16.88 16.09
N LYS A 53 11.79 -15.68 16.38
CA LYS A 53 12.06 -15.19 17.74
C LYS A 53 10.92 -14.28 18.18
N SER A 54 10.18 -14.69 19.21
CA SER A 54 9.00 -13.99 19.73
C SER A 54 9.23 -12.50 19.98
N ASP A 55 10.43 -12.18 20.47
CA ASP A 55 10.80 -10.86 21.00
C ASP A 55 11.05 -9.84 19.89
N GLN A 56 11.20 -10.28 18.64
CA GLN A 56 11.44 -9.41 17.50
C GLN A 56 10.15 -9.07 16.74
N THR A 57 8.99 -9.57 17.16
CA THR A 57 7.71 -9.29 16.50
C THR A 57 7.34 -7.82 16.65
N VAL A 58 7.24 -7.09 15.54
CA VAL A 58 6.82 -5.69 15.52
C VAL A 58 5.29 -5.63 15.32
N ARG A 59 4.56 -5.28 16.37
CA ARG A 59 3.12 -4.96 16.30
C ARG A 59 2.90 -3.59 16.92
N GLY A 60 2.49 -2.63 16.09
CA GLY A 60 2.18 -1.26 16.52
C GLY A 60 0.99 -0.70 15.76
N THR A 61 0.33 0.28 16.36
CA THR A 61 -0.72 1.07 15.71
C THR A 61 -0.17 2.47 15.45
N VAL A 62 -0.36 2.99 14.24
CA VAL A 62 0.00 4.36 13.91
C VAL A 62 -1.23 5.12 13.42
N SER A 63 -1.45 6.31 13.95
CA SER A 63 -2.43 7.24 13.44
C SER A 63 -1.85 7.96 12.22
N LEU A 64 -2.46 7.80 11.05
CA LEU A 64 -2.05 8.52 9.85
C LEU A 64 -2.45 10.00 9.96
N PRO A 65 -1.55 10.96 9.67
CA PRO A 65 -1.82 12.40 9.79
C PRO A 65 -2.95 12.88 8.87
N HIS A 66 -3.18 12.20 7.75
CA HIS A 66 -4.26 12.48 6.81
C HIS A 66 -5.44 11.48 6.92
N GLY A 67 -5.45 10.64 7.95
CA GLY A 67 -6.43 9.56 8.12
C GLY A 67 -6.32 8.46 7.07
N THR A 68 -7.27 7.52 7.07
CA THR A 68 -7.30 6.37 6.16
C THR A 68 -8.17 6.59 4.91
N GLY A 69 -8.71 7.80 4.72
CA GLY A 69 -9.60 8.15 3.60
C GLY A 69 -10.98 7.47 3.63
N LYS A 70 -11.22 6.50 4.53
CA LYS A 70 -12.51 5.82 4.67
C LYS A 70 -13.37 6.51 5.72
N LYS A 71 -14.65 6.74 5.39
CA LYS A 71 -15.66 7.18 6.37
C LYS A 71 -15.95 6.02 7.34
N VAL A 72 -15.37 6.09 8.53
CA VAL A 72 -15.64 5.12 9.59
C VAL A 72 -17.00 5.44 10.21
N ARG A 73 -17.90 4.47 10.22
CA ARG A 73 -19.17 4.54 10.96
C ARG A 73 -19.00 3.75 12.25
N VAL A 74 -19.06 4.44 13.38
CA VAL A 74 -18.93 3.85 14.72
C VAL A 74 -20.29 3.94 15.41
N VAL A 75 -20.77 2.81 15.91
CA VAL A 75 -21.94 2.75 16.81
C VAL A 75 -21.40 2.43 18.20
N VAL A 76 -21.71 3.31 19.16
CA VAL A 76 -21.29 3.17 20.55
C VAL A 76 -22.48 2.70 21.35
N PHE A 77 -22.31 1.60 22.08
CA PHE A 77 -23.23 1.20 23.15
C PHE A 77 -22.59 1.63 24.47
N ALA A 78 -23.17 2.65 25.10
CA ALA A 78 -22.84 3.07 26.45
C ALA A 78 -24.08 2.84 27.32
N THR A 79 -23.88 2.21 28.48
CA THR A 79 -24.89 1.97 29.51
C THR A 79 -25.16 3.20 30.35
#